data_AF-A0A6G2XLN9-F1
#
_entry.id   AF-A0A6G2XLN9-F1
#
_cell.length_a   1.000
_cell.length_b   1.000
_cell.length_c   1.000
_cell.angle_alpha   90.00
_cell.angle_beta   90.00
_cell.angle_gamma   90.00
#
_symmetry.space_group_name_H-M   'P 1'
#
loop_
_entity.id
_entity.type
_entity.pdbx_description
1 polymer ?
#
loop_
_entity_poly.entity_id
_entity_poly.type
_entity_poly.pdbx_seq_one_letter_code
_entity_poly.pdbx_strand_id
1 'polypeptide(L)'
;MAANDRAAAPGKSGGSSGADGLMRASLSAVAPGTALRDGLERVLRGNTGGLIVLGSDKTVESMCTGGFVLDVEFTATRLRELCKLDGGIVLSSDLSKILRAGVQLVPDPTIPTEETGTRHRTADRVSKQVNYPVVSVSQSMRLIALYVDGQRRVLEDSAAILSRANQALATLERYKLRLDEVAGTLSALEIEDLVTVRDVSAVAQRLEMVRRIATEIAEYVVELGTDGRLLALQLDELIAGVEPERELVVRDYVPEPTAKRSRTVDEALAELDKLSQAELLEVSTVARALGYTGSPETLDSAVSPRGFRLLAKVPRLPGAIIDRLVEHFGGLQKLLAASVDDLQTVDGVGEARARSVREGLSRLAESSILERYV
;
A
#
# COMPACT_ATOMS: atom_id res chain seq x y z
N MET A 1 10.26 -18.28 -58.20
CA MET A 1 11.47 -17.85 -57.47
C MET A 1 11.03 -16.79 -56.46
N ALA A 2 11.04 -17.14 -55.17
CA ALA A 2 10.90 -16.33 -53.94
C ALA A 2 9.84 -15.19 -53.91
N ALA A 3 8.72 -15.31 -53.19
CA ALA A 3 8.55 -15.28 -51.72
C ALA A 3 8.85 -13.91 -51.08
N ASN A 4 7.81 -13.18 -50.65
CA ASN A 4 7.78 -12.53 -49.33
C ASN A 4 6.35 -12.06 -48.96
N ASP A 5 5.54 -12.98 -48.44
CA ASP A 5 4.36 -12.65 -47.63
C ASP A 5 4.85 -12.54 -46.17
N ARG A 6 4.88 -11.34 -45.61
CA ARG A 6 5.14 -11.12 -44.17
C ARG A 6 3.84 -10.80 -43.47
N ALA A 7 3.07 -11.85 -43.17
CA ALA A 7 2.10 -11.81 -42.08
C ALA A 7 2.86 -11.78 -40.75
N ALA A 8 2.72 -10.67 -40.02
CA ALA A 8 3.19 -10.56 -38.65
C ALA A 8 2.30 -11.45 -37.75
N ALA A 9 2.90 -12.48 -37.17
CA ALA A 9 2.28 -13.27 -36.11
C ALA A 9 2.23 -12.45 -34.81
N PRO A 10 1.13 -12.50 -34.03
CA PRO A 10 1.12 -11.92 -32.69
C PRO A 10 1.99 -12.78 -31.77
N GLY A 11 2.92 -12.12 -31.08
CA GLY A 11 3.76 -12.73 -30.06
C GLY A 11 2.92 -13.37 -28.96
N LYS A 12 3.29 -14.59 -28.59
CA LYS A 12 2.71 -15.35 -27.47
C LYS A 12 2.94 -14.60 -26.15
N SER A 13 1.92 -13.91 -25.66
CA SER A 13 1.75 -13.59 -24.24
C SER A 13 0.93 -14.71 -23.58
N GLY A 14 1.60 -15.67 -22.97
CA GLY A 14 0.91 -16.79 -22.32
C GLY A 14 1.86 -17.63 -21.48
N GLY A 15 1.98 -17.29 -20.19
CA GLY A 15 2.76 -18.08 -19.23
C GLY A 15 2.77 -17.53 -17.79
N SER A 16 2.58 -16.23 -17.57
CA SER A 16 2.86 -15.63 -16.25
C SER A 16 1.73 -15.70 -15.22
N SER A 17 0.47 -15.97 -15.58
CA SER A 17 -0.64 -15.87 -14.62
C SER A 17 -0.70 -17.01 -13.59
N GLY A 18 -0.22 -18.21 -13.93
CA GLY A 18 -0.26 -19.38 -13.04
C GLY A 18 0.87 -19.38 -12.01
N ALA A 19 2.11 -19.12 -12.45
CA ALA A 19 3.29 -19.08 -11.57
C ALA A 19 3.22 -17.93 -10.56
N ASP A 20 2.76 -16.75 -11.00
CA ASP A 20 2.57 -15.60 -10.10
C ASP A 20 1.47 -15.89 -9.06
N GLY A 21 0.40 -16.58 -9.47
CA GLY A 21 -0.66 -17.03 -8.57
C GLY A 21 -0.16 -18.03 -7.52
N LEU A 22 0.61 -19.04 -7.93
CA LEU A 22 1.21 -20.02 -7.03
C LEU A 22 2.21 -19.37 -6.08
N MET A 23 3.05 -18.45 -6.56
CA MET A 23 3.99 -17.70 -5.73
C MET A 23 3.27 -16.90 -4.65
N ARG A 24 2.20 -16.17 -4.99
CA ARG A 24 1.42 -15.41 -4.00
C ARG A 24 0.76 -16.32 -2.96
N ALA A 25 0.14 -17.43 -3.39
CA ALA A 25 -0.45 -18.40 -2.48
C ALA A 25 0.61 -19.02 -1.54
N SER A 26 1.80 -19.30 -2.07
CA SER A 26 2.93 -19.85 -1.31
C SER A 26 3.46 -18.87 -0.28
N LEU A 27 3.63 -17.59 -0.65
CA LEU A 27 4.04 -16.52 0.26
C LEU A 27 3.01 -16.35 1.39
N SER A 28 1.72 -16.40 1.08
CA SER A 28 0.66 -16.38 2.09
C SER A 28 0.72 -17.57 3.05
N ALA A 29 1.02 -18.77 2.55
CA ALA A 29 1.15 -19.97 3.37
C ALA A 29 2.35 -19.94 4.33
N VAL A 30 3.41 -19.19 4.00
CA VAL A 30 4.61 -19.03 4.84
C VAL A 30 4.69 -17.65 5.50
N ALA A 31 3.61 -16.87 5.47
CA ALA A 31 3.55 -15.55 6.08
C ALA A 31 3.59 -15.64 7.62
N PRO A 32 4.12 -14.61 8.32
CA PRO A 32 4.08 -14.55 9.78
C PRO A 32 2.65 -14.66 10.33
N GLY A 33 2.53 -15.38 11.44
CA GLY A 33 1.24 -15.81 11.99
C GLY A 33 0.75 -17.19 11.59
N THR A 34 1.22 -17.73 10.47
CA THR A 34 0.83 -19.08 10.05
C THR A 34 1.53 -20.15 10.89
N ALA A 35 0.86 -21.29 11.08
CA ALA A 35 1.45 -22.43 11.78
C ALA A 35 2.70 -22.96 11.05
N LEU A 36 2.71 -22.88 9.72
CA LEU A 36 3.88 -23.24 8.91
C LEU A 36 5.05 -22.32 9.19
N ARG A 37 4.83 -20.99 9.18
CA ARG A 37 5.87 -20.02 9.48
C ARG A 37 6.42 -20.16 10.90
N ASP A 38 5.57 -20.34 11.92
CA ASP A 38 6.03 -20.63 13.30
C ASP A 38 6.90 -21.89 13.33
N GLY A 39 6.50 -22.95 12.62
CA GLY A 39 7.29 -24.17 12.50
C GLY A 39 8.67 -23.91 11.87
N LEU A 40 8.74 -23.17 10.76
CA LEU A 40 9.98 -22.84 10.07
C LEU A 40 10.91 -21.97 10.93
N GLU A 41 10.37 -20.98 11.65
CA GLU A 41 11.14 -20.15 12.57
C GLU A 41 11.69 -20.96 13.74
N ARG A 42 10.91 -21.89 14.29
CA ARG A 42 11.41 -22.81 15.33
C ARG A 42 12.55 -23.68 14.82
N VAL A 43 12.48 -24.17 13.59
CA VAL A 43 13.55 -24.96 12.96
C VAL A 43 14.83 -24.12 12.86
N LEU A 44 14.68 -22.87 12.43
CA LEU A 44 15.78 -21.92 12.30
C LEU A 44 16.41 -21.58 13.66
N ARG A 45 15.60 -21.16 14.65
CA ARG A 45 16.04 -20.84 16.03
C ARG A 45 16.65 -22.03 16.74
N GLY A 46 16.16 -23.22 16.39
CA GLY A 46 16.68 -24.50 16.86
C GLY A 46 18.03 -24.90 16.28
N ASN A 47 18.64 -24.06 15.42
CA ASN A 47 19.86 -24.34 14.67
C ASN A 47 19.79 -25.68 13.93
N THR A 48 18.63 -25.99 13.33
CA THR A 48 18.44 -27.17 12.48
C THR A 48 18.18 -26.76 11.04
N GLY A 49 18.59 -27.61 10.11
CA GLY A 49 18.23 -27.46 8.71
C GLY A 49 16.87 -28.08 8.41
N GLY A 50 16.30 -27.77 7.26
CA GLY A 50 15.08 -28.43 6.80
C GLY A 50 14.87 -28.26 5.31
N LEU A 51 14.38 -29.31 4.64
CA LEU A 51 13.92 -29.26 3.26
C LEU A 51 12.48 -29.74 3.23
N ILE A 52 11.54 -28.86 2.91
CA ILE A 52 10.10 -29.12 3.06
C ILE A 52 9.41 -28.91 1.72
N VAL A 53 8.71 -29.93 1.21
CA VAL A 53 7.87 -29.82 0.01
C VAL A 53 6.42 -29.56 0.44
N LEU A 54 5.82 -28.48 -0.09
CA LEU A 54 4.49 -28.00 0.28
C LEU A 54 3.41 -28.60 -0.62
N GLY A 55 3.31 -29.92 -0.59
CA GLY A 55 2.37 -30.69 -1.39
C GLY A 55 2.94 -32.01 -1.84
N SER A 56 2.05 -32.89 -2.30
CA SER A 56 2.42 -34.22 -2.74
C SER A 56 1.54 -34.68 -3.88
N ASP A 57 2.17 -35.22 -4.91
CA ASP A 57 1.55 -35.98 -5.99
C ASP A 57 2.41 -37.23 -6.27
N LYS A 58 2.03 -37.99 -7.30
CA LYS A 58 2.82 -39.16 -7.74
C LYS A 58 4.25 -38.79 -8.13
N THR A 59 4.47 -37.58 -8.63
CA THR A 59 5.78 -37.09 -9.03
C THR A 59 6.67 -36.90 -7.79
N VAL A 60 6.19 -36.19 -6.77
CA VAL A 60 6.87 -36.01 -5.48
C VAL A 60 7.16 -37.37 -4.83
N GLU A 61 6.18 -38.28 -4.81
CA GLU A 61 6.35 -39.61 -4.24
C GLU A 61 7.44 -40.42 -4.94
N SER A 62 7.50 -40.36 -6.28
CA SER A 62 8.51 -41.09 -7.07
C SER A 62 9.95 -40.61 -6.84
N MET A 63 10.13 -39.36 -6.40
CA MET A 63 11.44 -38.78 -6.07
C MET A 63 11.87 -39.02 -4.61
N CYS A 64 10.95 -39.47 -3.75
CA CYS A 64 11.24 -39.74 -2.35
C CYS A 64 11.86 -41.13 -2.19
N THR A 65 13.06 -41.20 -1.60
CA THR A 65 13.69 -42.46 -1.22
C THR A 65 13.95 -42.51 0.29
N GLY A 66 13.78 -43.69 0.90
CA GLY A 66 13.91 -43.86 2.35
C GLY A 66 12.85 -43.08 3.17
N GLY A 67 13.21 -42.75 4.41
CA GLY A 67 12.35 -42.03 5.35
C GLY A 67 11.17 -42.81 5.89
N PHE A 68 10.24 -42.09 6.52
CA PHE A 68 9.04 -42.63 7.16
C PHE A 68 7.78 -42.07 6.52
N VAL A 69 6.79 -42.93 6.30
CA VAL A 69 5.41 -42.53 6.00
C VAL A 69 4.69 -42.31 7.33
N LEU A 70 4.13 -41.12 7.53
CA LEU A 70 3.54 -40.72 8.81
C LEU A 70 2.03 -40.50 8.70
N ASP A 71 1.59 -39.66 7.76
CA ASP A 71 0.19 -39.20 7.64
C ASP A 71 -0.38 -38.68 8.98
N VAL A 72 0.28 -37.67 9.54
CA VAL A 72 -0.11 -37.07 10.84
C VAL A 72 -0.48 -35.60 10.68
N GLU A 73 -1.39 -35.11 11.52
CA GLU A 73 -1.77 -33.69 11.55
C GLU A 73 -0.54 -32.77 11.71
N PHE A 74 -0.56 -31.65 11.01
CA PHE A 74 0.49 -30.65 11.05
C PHE A 74 0.44 -29.87 12.37
N THR A 75 1.59 -29.72 13.02
CA THR A 75 1.79 -28.69 14.03
C THR A 75 3.21 -28.13 13.88
N ALA A 76 3.40 -26.84 14.22
CA ALA A 76 4.72 -26.20 14.23
C ALA A 76 5.75 -26.99 15.06
N THR A 77 5.31 -27.58 16.18
CA THR A 77 6.16 -28.39 17.05
C THR A 77 6.53 -29.72 16.39
N ARG A 78 5.60 -30.41 15.73
CA ARG A 78 5.90 -31.65 14.99
C ARG A 78 6.87 -31.39 13.85
N LEU A 79 6.66 -30.31 13.08
CA LEU A 79 7.59 -29.92 12.02
C LEU A 79 9.00 -29.72 12.59
N ARG A 80 9.12 -28.98 13.69
CA ARG A 80 10.40 -28.73 14.38
C ARG A 80 11.11 -30.01 14.79
N GLU A 81 10.38 -30.94 15.41
CA GLU A 81 10.94 -32.20 15.89
C GLU A 81 11.38 -33.10 14.74
N LEU A 82 10.58 -33.19 13.67
CA LEU A 82 10.90 -34.00 12.49
C LEU A 82 12.08 -33.42 11.69
N CYS A 83 12.28 -32.10 11.68
CA CYS A 83 13.48 -31.48 11.09
C CYS A 83 14.78 -31.78 11.86
N LYS A 84 14.74 -32.45 13.02
CA LYS A 84 15.95 -33.00 13.66
C LYS A 84 16.47 -34.25 12.93
N LEU A 85 15.61 -34.90 12.13
CA LEU A 85 16.02 -35.98 11.23
C LEU A 85 16.73 -35.36 10.01
N ASP A 86 17.74 -36.05 9.50
CA ASP A 86 18.34 -35.69 8.23
C ASP A 86 17.39 -36.01 7.07
N GLY A 87 17.44 -35.17 6.02
CA GLY A 87 16.63 -35.33 4.81
C GLY A 87 15.54 -34.27 4.68
N GLY A 88 14.45 -34.66 4.03
CA GLY A 88 13.31 -33.82 3.69
C GLY A 88 12.01 -34.24 4.35
N ILE A 89 11.04 -33.33 4.31
CA ILE A 89 9.68 -33.48 4.81
C ILE A 89 8.73 -33.18 3.65
N VAL A 90 7.64 -33.95 3.54
CA VAL A 90 6.58 -33.71 2.56
C VAL A 90 5.27 -33.44 3.31
N LEU A 91 4.65 -32.30 2.99
CA LEU A 91 3.34 -31.91 3.52
C LEU A 91 2.23 -32.23 2.51
N SER A 92 0.99 -32.32 3.00
CA SER A 92 -0.19 -32.33 2.13
C SER A 92 -0.37 -30.97 1.44
N SER A 93 -1.07 -30.95 0.30
CA SER A 93 -1.26 -29.71 -0.48
C SER A 93 -2.09 -28.63 0.22
N ASP A 94 -2.94 -29.02 1.17
CA ASP A 94 -3.69 -28.12 2.06
C ASP A 94 -2.90 -27.76 3.34
N LEU A 95 -1.66 -28.27 3.47
CA LEU A 95 -0.75 -28.05 4.60
C LEU A 95 -1.28 -28.53 5.95
N SER A 96 -2.37 -29.32 5.96
CA SER A 96 -2.99 -29.85 7.17
C SER A 96 -2.23 -31.03 7.76
N LYS A 97 -1.39 -31.72 6.97
CA LYS A 97 -0.69 -32.94 7.39
C LYS A 97 0.76 -33.00 6.98
N ILE A 98 1.54 -33.70 7.79
CA ILE A 98 2.89 -34.16 7.48
C ILE A 98 2.79 -35.60 6.98
N LEU A 99 3.02 -35.79 5.68
CA LEU A 99 2.86 -37.08 5.02
C LEU A 99 4.11 -37.95 5.18
N ARG A 100 5.29 -37.36 5.04
CA ARG A 100 6.58 -38.05 5.11
C ARG A 100 7.64 -37.22 5.82
N ALA A 101 8.60 -37.88 6.46
CA ALA A 101 9.75 -37.23 7.08
C ALA A 101 11.02 -38.08 6.95
N GLY A 102 12.18 -37.42 6.97
CA GLY A 102 13.48 -38.07 6.80
C GLY A 102 13.69 -38.68 5.41
N VAL A 103 12.98 -38.18 4.40
CA VAL A 103 13.09 -38.69 3.02
C VAL A 103 14.28 -38.06 2.31
N GLN A 104 14.96 -38.80 1.47
CA GLN A 104 15.91 -38.23 0.53
C GLN A 104 15.18 -37.88 -0.76
N LEU A 105 15.19 -36.60 -1.14
CA LEU A 105 14.63 -36.13 -2.41
C LEU A 105 15.70 -36.23 -3.50
N VAL A 106 15.38 -36.97 -4.57
CA VAL A 106 16.29 -37.23 -5.70
C VAL A 106 15.69 -36.66 -6.98
N PRO A 107 15.76 -35.33 -7.20
CA PRO A 107 15.31 -34.73 -8.45
C PRO A 107 16.26 -35.09 -9.61
N ASP A 108 15.79 -34.87 -10.84
CA ASP A 108 16.58 -35.08 -12.05
C ASP A 108 17.86 -34.23 -12.01
N PRO A 109 19.06 -34.86 -12.07
CA PRO A 109 20.32 -34.16 -11.97
C PRO A 109 20.63 -33.25 -13.17
N THR A 110 19.93 -33.44 -14.29
CA THR A 110 20.08 -32.64 -15.53
C THR A 110 19.39 -31.27 -15.42
N ILE A 111 18.50 -31.07 -14.45
CA ILE A 111 17.86 -29.78 -14.21
C ILE A 111 18.93 -28.75 -13.76
N PRO A 112 19.07 -27.63 -14.48
CA PRO A 112 20.06 -26.60 -14.15
C PRO A 112 19.70 -25.91 -12.82
N THR A 113 20.72 -25.62 -12.02
CA THR A 113 20.61 -24.92 -10.74
C THR A 113 21.80 -23.99 -10.59
N GLU A 114 21.55 -22.77 -10.17
CA GLU A 114 22.58 -21.78 -9.82
C GLU A 114 22.83 -21.74 -8.30
N GLU A 115 21.98 -22.39 -7.51
CA GLU A 115 22.13 -22.49 -6.07
C GLU A 115 23.40 -23.23 -5.63
N THR A 116 23.92 -22.84 -4.47
CA THR A 116 25.08 -23.48 -3.84
C THR A 116 24.66 -24.25 -2.58
N GLY A 117 25.30 -25.40 -2.34
CA GLY A 117 24.93 -26.31 -1.26
C GLY A 117 23.87 -27.34 -1.66
N THR A 118 24.02 -28.57 -1.15
CA THR A 118 23.20 -29.71 -1.56
C THR A 118 21.70 -29.49 -1.33
N ARG A 119 21.33 -28.88 -0.20
CA ARG A 119 19.93 -28.61 0.15
C ARG A 119 19.27 -27.58 -0.76
N HIS A 120 19.93 -26.45 -1.00
CA HIS A 120 19.39 -25.39 -1.87
C HIS A 120 19.29 -25.85 -3.33
N ARG A 121 20.30 -26.57 -3.83
CA ARG A 121 20.26 -27.20 -5.16
C ARG A 121 19.11 -28.20 -5.29
N THR A 122 18.86 -28.98 -4.24
CA THR A 122 17.72 -29.93 -4.22
C THR A 122 16.40 -29.16 -4.19
N ALA A 123 16.27 -28.11 -3.38
CA ALA A 123 15.07 -27.29 -3.31
C ALA A 123 14.71 -26.65 -4.66
N ASP A 124 15.70 -26.02 -5.31
CA ASP A 124 15.54 -25.40 -6.63
C ASP A 124 15.10 -26.43 -7.68
N ARG A 125 15.83 -27.54 -7.79
CA ARG A 125 15.51 -28.60 -8.78
C ARG A 125 14.16 -29.25 -8.53
N VAL A 126 13.84 -29.57 -7.28
CA VAL A 126 12.52 -30.12 -6.93
C VAL A 126 11.44 -29.12 -7.35
N SER A 127 11.57 -27.84 -6.99
CA SER A 127 10.57 -26.81 -7.34
C SER A 127 10.36 -26.59 -8.85
N LYS A 128 11.35 -26.93 -9.68
CA LYS A 128 11.26 -26.90 -11.15
C LYS A 128 10.66 -28.18 -11.73
N GLN A 129 10.89 -29.31 -11.06
CA GLN A 129 10.43 -30.62 -11.52
C GLN A 129 8.98 -30.89 -11.10
N VAL A 130 8.53 -30.30 -9.99
CA VAL A 130 7.16 -30.46 -9.48
C VAL A 130 6.45 -29.12 -9.39
N ASN A 131 5.14 -29.14 -9.56
CA ASN A 131 4.30 -27.94 -9.43
C ASN A 131 3.95 -27.62 -7.96
N TYR A 132 4.89 -27.86 -7.04
CA TYR A 132 4.72 -27.58 -5.62
C TYR A 132 5.84 -26.69 -5.09
N PRO A 133 5.52 -25.76 -4.18
CA PRO A 133 6.53 -24.94 -3.52
C PRO A 133 7.46 -25.79 -2.65
N VAL A 134 8.73 -25.39 -2.58
CA VAL A 134 9.73 -26.03 -1.73
C VAL A 134 10.36 -25.00 -0.81
N VAL A 135 10.43 -25.31 0.48
CA VAL A 135 11.06 -24.46 1.49
C VAL A 135 12.38 -25.08 1.93
N SER A 136 13.44 -24.29 1.94
CA SER A 136 14.73 -24.63 2.52
C SER A 136 14.98 -23.78 3.76
N VAL A 137 15.31 -24.41 4.87
CA VAL A 137 15.80 -23.78 6.10
C VAL A 137 17.31 -24.04 6.20
N SER A 138 18.09 -22.96 6.19
CA SER A 138 19.54 -23.01 6.24
C SER A 138 20.05 -22.65 7.63
N GLN A 139 20.61 -23.63 8.33
CA GLN A 139 21.23 -23.44 9.64
C GLN A 139 22.45 -22.49 9.56
N SER A 140 23.33 -22.69 8.57
CA SER A 140 24.57 -21.92 8.46
C SER A 140 24.34 -20.47 8.08
N MET A 141 23.41 -20.22 7.15
CA MET A 141 23.09 -18.87 6.69
C MET A 141 22.00 -18.18 7.54
N ARG A 142 21.39 -18.91 8.47
CA ARG A 142 20.26 -18.45 9.29
C ARG A 142 19.15 -17.80 8.47
N LEU A 143 18.76 -18.43 7.36
CA LEU A 143 17.68 -17.95 6.51
C LEU A 143 16.69 -19.06 6.14
N ILE A 144 15.48 -18.64 5.78
CA ILE A 144 14.45 -19.48 5.17
C ILE A 144 14.29 -19.02 3.73
N ALA A 145 14.30 -19.94 2.77
CA ALA A 145 14.10 -19.65 1.36
C ALA A 145 12.96 -20.49 0.80
N LEU A 146 12.05 -19.82 0.10
CA LEU A 146 10.95 -20.41 -0.66
C LEU A 146 11.35 -20.50 -2.14
N TYR A 147 11.11 -21.65 -2.76
CA TYR A 147 11.35 -21.92 -4.16
C TYR A 147 10.02 -22.29 -4.83
N VAL A 148 9.65 -21.57 -5.89
CA VAL A 148 8.44 -21.82 -6.68
C VAL A 148 8.83 -21.72 -8.14
N ASP A 149 8.71 -22.83 -8.89
CA ASP A 149 9.07 -22.88 -10.31
C ASP A 149 10.48 -22.32 -10.59
N GLY A 150 11.44 -22.68 -9.73
CA GLY A 150 12.81 -22.19 -9.81
C GLY A 150 13.05 -20.75 -9.37
N GLN A 151 12.00 -19.99 -9.03
CA GLN A 151 12.15 -18.66 -8.45
C GLN A 151 12.41 -18.76 -6.95
N ARG A 152 13.50 -18.16 -6.49
CA ARG A 152 13.89 -18.11 -5.08
C ARG A 152 13.46 -16.81 -4.42
N ARG A 153 12.76 -16.92 -3.28
CA ARG A 153 12.44 -15.81 -2.37
C ARG A 153 12.96 -16.12 -0.97
N VAL A 154 13.85 -15.26 -0.46
CA VAL A 154 14.28 -15.35 0.94
C VAL A 154 13.19 -14.73 1.80
N LEU A 155 12.73 -15.47 2.81
CA LEU A 155 11.76 -14.95 3.75
C LEU A 155 12.52 -14.20 4.85
N GLU A 156 12.19 -12.93 5.03
CA GLU A 156 12.80 -12.11 6.06
C GLU A 156 12.27 -12.44 7.46
N ASP A 157 13.03 -12.06 8.48
CA ASP A 157 12.63 -12.22 9.88
C ASP A 157 11.56 -11.19 10.26
N SER A 158 10.48 -11.63 10.91
CA SER A 158 9.37 -10.76 11.30
C SER A 158 9.84 -9.58 12.16
N ALA A 159 10.83 -9.80 13.04
CA ALA A 159 11.37 -8.72 13.87
C ALA A 159 12.11 -7.65 13.05
N ALA A 160 12.77 -8.03 11.96
CA ALA A 160 13.46 -7.10 11.07
C ALA A 160 12.47 -6.27 10.25
N ILE A 161 11.42 -6.91 9.71
CA ILE A 161 10.34 -6.22 9.00
C ILE A 161 9.64 -5.24 9.94
N LEU A 162 9.25 -5.69 11.15
CA LEU A 162 8.58 -4.87 12.15
C LEU A 162 9.44 -3.66 12.58
N SER A 163 10.75 -3.84 12.73
CA SER A 163 11.67 -2.75 13.06
C SER A 163 11.67 -1.64 11.99
N ARG A 164 11.77 -2.01 10.70
CA ARG A 164 11.70 -1.02 9.60
C ARG A 164 10.32 -0.38 9.50
N ALA A 165 9.26 -1.16 9.67
CA ALA A 165 7.90 -0.65 9.63
C ALA A 165 7.62 0.38 10.74
N ASN A 166 8.12 0.14 11.96
CA ASN A 166 8.03 1.12 13.06
C ASN A 166 8.83 2.40 12.77
N GLN A 167 9.98 2.32 12.10
CA GLN A 167 10.75 3.50 11.68
C GLN A 167 9.99 4.31 10.61
N ALA A 168 9.36 3.63 9.66
CA ALA A 168 8.52 4.26 8.65
C ALA A 168 7.28 4.90 9.28
N LEU A 169 6.62 4.23 10.23
CA LEU A 169 5.47 4.75 10.97
C LEU A 169 5.83 6.02 11.76
N ALA A 170 6.93 6.00 12.52
CA ALA A 170 7.41 7.20 13.23
C ALA A 170 7.74 8.35 12.27
N THR A 171 8.13 8.03 11.03
CA THR A 171 8.31 9.04 9.98
C THR A 171 6.96 9.56 9.50
N LEU A 172 5.99 8.69 9.23
CA LEU A 172 4.62 9.07 8.86
C LEU A 172 4.00 10.01 9.89
N GLU A 173 4.14 9.73 11.18
CA GLU A 173 3.66 10.59 12.28
C GLU A 173 4.20 12.02 12.16
N ARG A 174 5.51 12.18 11.93
CA ARG A 174 6.13 13.51 11.74
C ARG A 174 5.60 14.22 10.49
N TYR A 175 5.37 13.48 9.41
CA TYR A 175 4.80 14.04 8.18
C TYR A 175 3.33 14.42 8.35
N LYS A 176 2.57 13.64 9.11
CA LYS A 176 1.16 13.92 9.43
C LYS A 176 1.02 15.16 10.30
N LEU A 177 1.84 15.30 11.34
CA LEU A 177 1.88 16.52 12.15
C LEU A 177 2.19 17.75 11.29
N ARG A 178 3.18 17.65 10.40
CA ARG A 178 3.51 18.75 9.49
C ARG A 178 2.40 19.03 8.48
N LEU A 179 1.69 18.02 8.00
CA LEU A 179 0.52 18.19 7.14
C LEU A 179 -0.57 18.96 7.89
N ASP A 180 -0.86 18.60 9.14
CA ASP A 180 -1.89 19.26 9.95
C ASP A 180 -1.55 20.74 10.19
N GLU A 181 -0.29 21.08 10.46
CA GLU A 181 0.18 22.47 10.59
C GLU A 181 -0.03 23.28 9.30
N VAL A 182 0.35 22.73 8.15
CA VAL A 182 0.24 23.46 6.87
C VAL A 182 -1.21 23.54 6.41
N ALA A 183 -2.04 22.51 6.66
CA ALA A 183 -3.48 22.53 6.39
C ALA A 183 -4.23 23.53 7.29
N GLY A 184 -3.82 23.65 8.56
CA GLY A 184 -4.29 24.68 9.48
C GLY A 184 -3.96 26.09 8.96
N THR A 185 -2.69 26.32 8.62
CA THR A 185 -2.25 27.60 8.00
C THR A 185 -3.05 27.92 6.73
N LEU A 186 -3.25 26.95 5.85
CA LEU A 186 -4.04 27.15 4.63
C LEU A 186 -5.50 27.48 4.97
N SER A 187 -6.09 26.87 6.00
CA SER A 187 -7.46 27.18 6.43
C SER A 187 -7.58 28.63 6.93
N ALA A 188 -6.57 29.15 7.64
CA ALA A 188 -6.54 30.55 8.07
C ALA A 188 -6.45 31.51 6.87
N LEU A 189 -5.54 31.23 5.93
CA LEU A 189 -5.40 32.03 4.70
C LEU A 189 -6.68 32.00 3.84
N GLU A 190 -7.39 30.88 3.83
CA GLU A 190 -8.68 30.76 3.14
C GLU A 190 -9.75 31.68 3.70
N ILE A 191 -9.81 31.81 5.03
CA ILE A 191 -10.77 32.68 5.71
C ILE A 191 -10.41 34.15 5.46
N GLU A 192 -9.12 34.49 5.47
CA GLU A 192 -8.62 35.86 5.24
C GLU A 192 -8.59 36.27 3.75
N ASP A 193 -8.89 35.35 2.82
CA ASP A 193 -8.78 35.54 1.36
C ASP A 193 -7.36 35.91 0.88
N LEU A 194 -6.34 35.30 1.50
CA LEU A 194 -4.92 35.58 1.26
C LEU A 194 -4.16 34.37 0.71
N VAL A 195 -4.87 33.38 0.17
CA VAL A 195 -4.25 32.14 -0.32
C VAL A 195 -3.47 32.39 -1.60
N THR A 196 -2.26 31.81 -1.68
CA THR A 196 -1.48 31.74 -2.92
C THR A 196 -1.40 30.32 -3.47
N VAL A 197 -1.05 30.18 -4.74
CA VAL A 197 -0.81 28.86 -5.36
C VAL A 197 0.27 28.08 -4.59
N ARG A 198 1.26 28.77 -4.02
CA ARG A 198 2.31 28.17 -3.19
C ARG A 198 1.75 27.48 -1.95
N ASP A 199 0.80 28.11 -1.26
CA ASP A 199 0.21 27.56 -0.03
C ASP A 199 -0.57 26.28 -0.33
N VAL A 200 -1.38 26.31 -1.39
CA VAL A 200 -2.12 25.13 -1.89
C VAL A 200 -1.17 24.01 -2.30
N SER A 201 -0.14 24.35 -3.07
CA SER A 201 0.85 23.39 -3.55
C SER A 201 1.64 22.76 -2.41
N ALA A 202 1.91 23.52 -1.33
CA ALA A 202 2.56 23.00 -0.13
C ALA A 202 1.68 21.98 0.61
N VAL A 203 0.37 22.23 0.74
CA VAL A 203 -0.55 21.25 1.34
C VAL A 203 -0.68 20.00 0.46
N ALA A 204 -0.88 20.17 -0.85
CA ALA A 204 -0.94 19.05 -1.79
C ALA A 204 0.35 18.21 -1.75
N GLN A 205 1.52 18.86 -1.73
CA GLN A 205 2.81 18.18 -1.57
C GLN A 205 2.84 17.32 -0.30
N ARG A 206 2.41 17.85 0.84
CA ARG A 206 2.44 17.11 2.11
C ARG A 206 1.47 15.94 2.14
N LEU A 207 0.28 16.09 1.57
CA LEU A 207 -0.68 14.99 1.38
C LEU A 207 -0.07 13.85 0.57
N GLU A 208 0.59 14.16 -0.55
CA GLU A 208 1.27 13.19 -1.40
C GLU A 208 2.40 12.46 -0.67
N MET A 209 3.19 13.17 0.13
CA MET A 209 4.26 12.56 0.94
C MET A 209 3.70 11.59 1.99
N VAL A 210 2.65 11.98 2.71
CA VAL A 210 1.96 11.14 3.70
C VAL A 210 1.40 9.88 3.04
N ARG A 211 0.69 10.00 1.91
CA ARG A 211 0.09 8.86 1.20
C ARG A 211 1.14 7.85 0.70
N ARG A 212 2.28 8.33 0.19
CA ARG A 212 3.36 7.46 -0.32
C ARG A 212 4.02 6.67 0.80
N ILE A 213 4.33 7.32 1.93
CA ILE A 213 4.88 6.63 3.11
C ILE A 213 3.88 5.61 3.65
N ALA A 214 2.58 5.97 3.70
CA ALA A 214 1.54 5.04 4.11
C ALA A 214 1.44 3.80 3.20
N THR A 215 1.59 3.99 1.88
CA THR A 215 1.61 2.89 0.91
C THR A 215 2.79 1.95 1.17
N GLU A 216 3.98 2.49 1.44
CA GLU A 216 5.14 1.67 1.80
C GLU A 216 4.92 0.90 3.12
N ILE A 217 4.30 1.52 4.13
CA ILE A 217 3.98 0.84 5.39
C ILE A 217 2.95 -0.28 5.18
N ALA A 218 1.98 -0.07 4.30
CA ALA A 218 0.99 -1.09 3.97
C ALA A 218 1.64 -2.35 3.36
N GLU A 219 2.73 -2.21 2.60
CA GLU A 219 3.51 -3.36 2.12
C GLU A 219 4.11 -4.16 3.29
N TYR A 220 4.71 -3.48 4.28
CA TYR A 220 5.22 -4.17 5.48
C TYR A 220 4.10 -4.86 6.27
N VAL A 221 2.90 -4.27 6.35
CA VAL A 221 1.74 -4.90 7.01
C VAL A 221 1.36 -6.20 6.32
N VAL A 222 1.33 -6.21 4.98
CA VAL A 222 1.04 -7.42 4.20
C VAL A 222 2.11 -8.49 4.42
N GLU A 223 3.39 -8.10 4.44
CA GLU A 223 4.50 -9.02 4.70
C GLU A 223 4.48 -9.60 6.12
N LEU A 224 4.05 -8.81 7.11
CA LEU A 224 3.95 -9.22 8.51
C LEU A 224 2.72 -10.11 8.81
N GLY A 225 1.76 -10.24 7.89
CA GLY A 225 0.57 -11.05 8.11
C GLY A 225 -0.14 -10.71 9.44
N THR A 226 -0.33 -11.71 10.30
CA THR A 226 -1.02 -11.45 11.59
C THR A 226 -0.18 -10.65 12.58
N ASP A 227 1.14 -10.71 12.47
CA ASP A 227 2.06 -9.98 13.36
C ASP A 227 1.98 -8.47 13.11
N GLY A 228 1.50 -8.06 11.93
CA GLY A 228 1.31 -6.66 11.53
C GLY A 228 0.01 -6.03 12.03
N ARG A 229 -0.84 -6.74 12.79
CA ARG A 229 -2.18 -6.25 13.16
C ARG A 229 -2.17 -4.91 13.91
N LEU A 230 -1.26 -4.72 14.86
CA LEU A 230 -1.18 -3.46 15.62
C LEU A 230 -0.66 -2.31 14.74
N LEU A 231 0.32 -2.60 13.89
CA LEU A 231 0.84 -1.64 12.92
C LEU A 231 -0.24 -1.20 11.93
N ALA A 232 -1.08 -2.12 11.46
CA ALA A 232 -2.21 -1.81 10.58
C ALA A 232 -3.20 -0.83 11.23
N LEU A 233 -3.58 -1.07 12.49
CA LEU A 233 -4.47 -0.18 13.23
C LEU A 233 -3.89 1.23 13.40
N GLN A 234 -2.59 1.32 13.69
CA GLN A 234 -1.90 2.61 13.81
C GLN A 234 -1.82 3.35 12.47
N LEU A 235 -1.52 2.62 11.39
CA LEU A 235 -1.51 3.17 10.05
C LEU A 235 -2.89 3.73 9.67
N ASP A 236 -3.95 2.95 9.87
CA ASP A 236 -5.34 3.35 9.58
C ASP A 236 -5.74 4.62 10.33
N GLU A 237 -5.34 4.76 11.60
CA GLU A 237 -5.57 5.96 12.40
C GLU A 237 -4.84 7.19 11.84
N LEU A 238 -3.57 7.04 11.45
CA LEU A 238 -2.76 8.15 10.93
C LEU A 238 -3.22 8.65 9.55
N ILE A 239 -3.70 7.75 8.69
CA ILE A 239 -4.16 8.11 7.34
C ILE A 239 -5.63 8.51 7.29
N ALA A 240 -6.36 8.38 8.40
CA ALA A 240 -7.75 8.77 8.48
C ALA A 240 -7.93 10.23 8.03
N GLY A 241 -8.80 10.44 7.03
CA GLY A 241 -9.09 11.77 6.49
C GLY A 241 -8.07 12.32 5.49
N VAL A 242 -6.93 11.67 5.26
CA VAL A 242 -5.90 12.15 4.31
C VAL A 242 -6.43 12.14 2.86
N GLU A 243 -7.02 11.04 2.41
CA GLU A 243 -7.53 10.95 1.03
C GLU A 243 -8.72 11.89 0.76
N PRO A 244 -9.73 12.00 1.66
CA PRO A 244 -10.76 13.02 1.53
C PRO A 244 -10.20 14.46 1.49
N GLU A 245 -9.27 14.80 2.38
CA GLU A 245 -8.65 16.13 2.40
C GLU A 245 -7.91 16.43 1.09
N ARG A 246 -7.22 15.43 0.53
CA ARG A 246 -6.57 15.52 -0.78
C ARG A 246 -7.54 15.85 -1.89
N GLU A 247 -8.66 15.13 -1.97
CA GLU A 247 -9.69 15.42 -2.97
C GLU A 247 -10.26 16.84 -2.79
N LEU A 248 -10.58 17.24 -1.55
CA LEU A 248 -11.16 18.55 -1.25
C LEU A 248 -10.22 19.70 -1.61
N VAL A 249 -8.92 19.59 -1.32
CA VAL A 249 -7.91 20.57 -1.73
C VAL A 249 -7.87 20.71 -3.24
N VAL A 250 -7.87 19.61 -3.99
CA VAL A 250 -7.87 19.68 -5.46
C VAL A 250 -9.19 20.28 -5.98
N ARG A 251 -10.33 19.90 -5.41
CA ARG A 251 -11.65 20.44 -5.79
C ARG A 251 -11.76 21.94 -5.58
N ASP A 252 -11.16 22.47 -4.53
CA ASP A 252 -11.20 23.91 -4.24
C ASP A 252 -10.28 24.74 -5.13
N TYR A 253 -9.20 24.17 -5.67
CA TYR A 253 -8.13 24.94 -6.29
C TYR A 253 -7.74 24.51 -7.70
N VAL A 254 -8.41 23.54 -8.32
CA VAL A 254 -8.19 23.30 -9.75
C VAL A 254 -8.65 24.54 -10.54
N PRO A 255 -7.77 25.12 -11.37
CA PRO A 255 -8.10 26.30 -12.17
C PRO A 255 -9.34 26.08 -13.04
N GLU A 256 -10.15 27.11 -13.24
CA GLU A 256 -11.29 27.02 -14.15
C GLU A 256 -10.84 26.66 -15.57
N PRO A 257 -11.60 25.82 -16.29
CA PRO A 257 -11.28 25.47 -17.67
C PRO A 257 -11.22 26.71 -18.57
N THR A 258 -10.06 26.95 -19.16
CA THR A 258 -9.89 27.97 -20.21
C THR A 258 -9.76 27.31 -21.57
N ALA A 259 -10.01 28.05 -22.66
CA ALA A 259 -9.88 27.56 -24.04
C ALA A 259 -8.48 27.00 -24.38
N LYS A 260 -7.46 27.27 -23.56
CA LYS A 260 -6.08 26.79 -23.74
C LYS A 260 -5.62 25.78 -22.68
N ARG A 261 -6.32 25.66 -21.55
CA ARG A 261 -6.00 24.76 -20.43
C ARG A 261 -7.28 24.39 -19.69
N SER A 262 -7.65 23.13 -19.75
CA SER A 262 -8.57 22.52 -18.80
C SER A 262 -7.82 21.44 -18.04
N ARG A 263 -7.95 21.45 -16.72
CA ARG A 263 -7.62 20.29 -15.90
C ARG A 263 -8.86 19.93 -15.10
N THR A 264 -9.24 18.67 -15.09
CA THR A 264 -10.28 18.17 -14.20
C THR A 264 -9.68 17.80 -12.83
N VAL A 265 -10.54 17.61 -11.83
CA VAL A 265 -10.11 17.14 -10.50
C VAL A 265 -9.41 15.78 -10.62
N ASP A 266 -10.02 14.84 -11.35
CA ASP A 266 -9.46 13.50 -11.56
C ASP A 266 -8.11 13.54 -12.29
N GLU A 267 -7.98 14.41 -13.30
CA GLU A 267 -6.70 14.60 -14.00
C GLU A 267 -5.63 15.19 -13.07
N ALA A 268 -5.97 16.16 -12.22
CA ALA A 268 -5.02 16.73 -11.26
C ALA A 268 -4.56 15.67 -10.25
N LEU A 269 -5.47 14.86 -9.71
CA LEU A 269 -5.14 13.75 -8.81
C LEU A 269 -4.25 12.72 -9.51
N ALA A 270 -4.58 12.35 -10.75
CA ALA A 270 -3.78 11.41 -11.53
C ALA A 270 -2.38 11.94 -11.87
N GLU A 271 -2.23 13.25 -12.12
CA GLU A 271 -0.91 13.85 -12.33
C GLU A 271 -0.09 13.91 -11.03
N LEU A 272 -0.73 14.17 -9.88
CA LEU A 272 -0.07 14.11 -8.58
C LEU A 272 0.43 12.69 -8.27
N ASP A 273 -0.37 11.66 -8.59
CA ASP A 273 0.02 10.25 -8.42
C ASP A 273 1.28 9.88 -9.22
N LYS A 274 1.46 10.47 -10.40
CA LYS A 274 2.58 10.16 -11.31
C LYS A 274 3.90 10.79 -10.91
N LEU A 275 3.90 11.83 -10.07
CA LEU A 275 5.14 12.52 -9.70
C LEU A 275 6.14 11.55 -9.09
N SER A 276 7.42 11.65 -9.42
CA SER A 276 8.48 10.94 -8.70
C SER A 276 8.73 11.59 -7.33
N GLN A 277 9.45 10.90 -6.43
CA GLN A 277 9.84 11.49 -5.14
C GLN A 277 10.67 12.77 -5.31
N ALA A 278 11.55 12.82 -6.32
CA ALA A 278 12.37 14.00 -6.60
C ALA A 278 11.52 15.17 -7.13
N GLU A 279 10.60 14.92 -8.05
CA GLU A 279 9.68 15.93 -8.57
C GLU A 279 8.75 16.47 -7.49
N LEU A 280 8.31 15.61 -6.56
CA LEU A 280 7.45 16.01 -5.47
C LEU A 280 8.11 17.05 -4.55
N LEU A 281 9.44 17.08 -4.42
CA LEU A 281 10.14 18.09 -3.62
C LEU A 281 10.05 19.49 -4.23
N GLU A 282 9.83 19.58 -5.54
CA GLU A 282 9.73 20.84 -6.27
C GLU A 282 8.28 21.35 -6.27
N VAL A 283 8.00 22.36 -5.45
CA VAL A 283 6.65 22.96 -5.30
C VAL A 283 6.09 23.45 -6.65
N SER A 284 6.95 23.92 -7.56
CA SER A 284 6.57 24.33 -8.93
C SER A 284 6.02 23.16 -9.76
N THR A 285 6.54 21.95 -9.56
CA THR A 285 6.06 20.74 -10.25
C THR A 285 4.72 20.28 -9.68
N VAL A 286 4.53 20.38 -8.37
CA VAL A 286 3.24 20.11 -7.72
C VAL A 286 2.17 21.09 -8.19
N ALA A 287 2.49 22.39 -8.26
CA ALA A 287 1.61 23.40 -8.84
C ALA A 287 1.24 23.06 -10.29
N ARG A 288 2.20 22.57 -11.08
CA ARG A 288 1.95 22.14 -12.45
C ARG A 288 1.00 20.94 -12.50
N ALA A 289 1.13 19.96 -11.61
CA ALA A 289 0.22 18.83 -11.53
C ALA A 289 -1.22 19.29 -11.24
N LEU A 290 -1.39 20.25 -10.32
CA LEU A 290 -2.69 20.87 -9.99
C LEU A 290 -3.33 21.66 -11.15
N GLY A 291 -2.58 22.00 -12.21
CA GLY A 291 -3.10 22.71 -13.38
C GLY A 291 -2.52 24.12 -13.58
N TYR A 292 -1.62 24.55 -12.72
CA TYR A 292 -0.92 25.84 -12.84
C TYR A 292 0.29 25.74 -13.79
N THR A 293 0.90 26.87 -14.13
CA THR A 293 2.11 26.90 -14.99
C THR A 293 3.36 26.37 -14.27
N GLY A 294 3.41 26.56 -12.94
CA GLY A 294 4.59 26.31 -12.11
C GLY A 294 5.68 27.38 -12.22
N SER A 295 5.43 28.55 -12.80
CA SER A 295 6.40 29.66 -12.77
C SER A 295 6.44 30.34 -11.39
N PRO A 296 7.56 30.99 -11.00
CA PRO A 296 7.65 31.73 -9.74
C PRO A 296 6.52 32.75 -9.56
N GLU A 297 6.22 33.51 -10.62
CA GLU A 297 5.12 34.49 -10.63
C GLU A 297 3.75 33.85 -10.38
N THR A 298 3.53 32.63 -10.90
CA THR A 298 2.26 31.92 -10.66
C THR A 298 2.20 31.35 -9.25
N LEU A 299 3.32 30.92 -8.66
CA LEU A 299 3.34 30.45 -7.27
C LEU A 299 2.92 31.55 -6.29
N ASP A 300 3.31 32.80 -6.56
CA ASP A 300 2.97 33.95 -5.71
C ASP A 300 1.62 34.61 -6.09
N SER A 301 0.91 34.05 -7.07
CA SER A 301 -0.41 34.55 -7.47
C SER A 301 -1.49 34.14 -6.48
N ALA A 302 -2.40 35.08 -6.20
CA ALA A 302 -3.54 34.86 -5.32
C ALA A 302 -4.57 33.93 -5.98
N VAL A 303 -5.14 33.04 -5.19
CA VAL A 303 -6.22 32.11 -5.58
C VAL A 303 -7.27 32.07 -4.47
N SER A 304 -8.53 31.86 -4.84
CA SER A 304 -9.62 31.77 -3.86
C SER A 304 -10.24 30.37 -3.88
N PRO A 305 -10.50 29.75 -2.72
CA PRO A 305 -11.15 28.45 -2.64
C PRO A 305 -12.63 28.53 -3.04
N ARG A 306 -13.15 27.42 -3.57
CA ARG A 306 -14.59 27.28 -3.87
C ARG A 306 -15.42 27.08 -2.60
N GLY A 307 -14.87 26.42 -1.58
CA GLY A 307 -15.44 26.25 -0.24
C GLY A 307 -15.73 24.81 0.17
N PHE A 308 -15.38 23.81 -0.66
CA PHE A 308 -15.62 22.39 -0.40
C PHE A 308 -14.98 21.94 0.92
N ARG A 309 -13.72 22.31 1.15
CA ARG A 309 -12.94 21.86 2.30
C ARG A 309 -13.47 22.38 3.64
N LEU A 310 -13.77 23.69 3.74
CA LEU A 310 -14.32 24.25 4.97
C LEU A 310 -15.75 23.75 5.24
N LEU A 311 -16.57 23.56 4.20
CA LEU A 311 -17.90 22.98 4.35
C LEU A 311 -17.84 21.51 4.81
N ALA A 312 -16.87 20.73 4.36
CA ALA A 312 -16.68 19.35 4.80
C ALA A 312 -16.34 19.23 6.30
N LYS A 313 -15.77 20.27 6.91
CA LYS A 313 -15.52 20.36 8.35
C LYS A 313 -16.80 20.64 9.16
N VAL A 314 -17.93 20.99 8.52
CA VAL A 314 -19.21 21.20 9.20
C VAL A 314 -19.84 19.84 9.55
N PRO A 315 -20.10 19.55 10.84
CA PRO A 315 -20.57 18.23 11.25
C PRO A 315 -21.90 17.84 10.59
N ARG A 316 -21.98 16.60 10.08
CA ARG A 316 -23.20 15.97 9.52
C ARG A 316 -23.77 16.69 8.29
N LEU A 317 -22.96 17.46 7.55
CA LEU A 317 -23.37 18.06 6.29
C LEU A 317 -23.19 17.06 5.13
N PRO A 318 -24.26 16.65 4.41
CA PRO A 318 -24.12 15.71 3.29
C PRO A 318 -23.38 16.31 2.10
N GLY A 319 -22.55 15.52 1.41
CA GLY A 319 -21.76 15.97 0.25
C GLY A 319 -22.59 16.63 -0.86
N ALA A 320 -23.76 16.06 -1.19
CA ALA A 320 -24.66 16.65 -2.18
C ALA A 320 -25.18 18.05 -1.82
N ILE A 321 -25.22 18.40 -0.52
CA ILE A 321 -25.57 19.74 -0.07
C ILE A 321 -24.36 20.67 -0.16
N ILE A 322 -23.15 20.17 0.13
CA ILE A 322 -21.91 20.91 -0.07
C ILE A 322 -21.79 21.33 -1.54
N ASP A 323 -22.04 20.40 -2.47
CA ASP A 323 -21.99 20.67 -3.91
C ASP A 323 -22.92 21.81 -4.31
N ARG A 324 -24.18 21.78 -3.86
CA ARG A 324 -25.16 22.83 -4.17
C ARG A 324 -24.81 24.17 -3.56
N LEU A 325 -24.29 24.18 -2.32
CA LEU A 325 -23.86 25.41 -1.66
C LEU A 325 -22.69 26.04 -2.43
N VAL A 326 -21.69 25.25 -2.79
CA VAL A 326 -20.54 25.75 -3.55
C VAL A 326 -20.97 26.24 -4.94
N GLU A 327 -21.84 25.51 -5.63
CA GLU A 327 -22.36 25.91 -6.94
C GLU A 327 -23.18 27.21 -6.87
N HIS A 328 -24.03 27.37 -5.85
CA HIS A 328 -24.87 28.55 -5.69
C HIS A 328 -24.06 29.81 -5.36
N PHE A 329 -23.12 29.72 -4.41
CA PHE A 329 -22.36 30.88 -3.95
C PHE A 329 -21.12 31.16 -4.81
N GLY A 330 -20.53 30.13 -5.44
CA GLY A 330 -19.40 30.26 -6.37
C GLY A 330 -18.08 30.69 -5.72
N GLY A 331 -17.93 30.53 -4.40
CA GLY A 331 -16.70 30.85 -3.69
C GLY A 331 -16.88 30.94 -2.18
N LEU A 332 -15.79 30.65 -1.44
CA LEU A 332 -15.83 30.63 0.02
C LEU A 332 -16.19 31.99 0.64
N GLN A 333 -15.66 33.09 0.11
CA GLN A 333 -15.91 34.42 0.68
C GLN A 333 -17.39 34.79 0.68
N LYS A 334 -18.10 34.42 -0.40
CA LYS A 334 -19.55 34.61 -0.49
C LYS A 334 -20.30 33.70 0.49
N LEU A 335 -19.83 32.47 0.71
CA LEU A 335 -20.38 31.56 1.72
C LEU A 335 -20.19 32.11 3.15
N LEU A 336 -19.02 32.70 3.45
CA LEU A 336 -18.73 33.30 4.76
C LEU A 336 -19.57 34.56 5.04
N ALA A 337 -19.91 35.31 4.00
CA ALA A 337 -20.76 36.50 4.10
C ALA A 337 -22.27 36.18 4.12
N ALA A 338 -22.67 34.98 3.70
CA ALA A 338 -24.08 34.58 3.57
C ALA A 338 -24.81 34.56 4.93
N SER A 339 -26.03 35.11 4.93
CA SER A 339 -26.95 35.01 6.07
C SER A 339 -27.63 33.64 6.13
N VAL A 340 -28.30 33.35 7.26
CA VAL A 340 -29.10 32.12 7.40
C VAL A 340 -30.23 32.07 6.38
N ASP A 341 -30.79 33.23 6.01
CA ASP A 341 -31.85 33.32 5.01
C ASP A 341 -31.32 33.08 3.60
N ASP A 342 -30.13 33.60 3.27
CA ASP A 342 -29.47 33.33 1.98
C ASP A 342 -29.18 31.84 1.80
N LEU A 343 -28.67 31.18 2.85
CA LEU A 343 -28.39 29.74 2.83
C LEU A 343 -29.66 28.90 2.62
N GLN A 344 -30.82 29.35 3.09
CA GLN A 344 -32.10 28.65 2.90
C GLN A 344 -32.63 28.72 1.48
N THR A 345 -32.13 29.65 0.66
CA THR A 345 -32.50 29.72 -0.76
C THR A 345 -31.96 28.55 -1.58
N VAL A 346 -31.00 27.79 -1.03
CA VAL A 346 -30.39 26.63 -1.69
C VAL A 346 -31.24 25.38 -1.49
N ASP A 347 -31.57 24.71 -2.59
CA ASP A 347 -32.40 23.52 -2.58
C ASP A 347 -31.86 22.41 -1.66
N GLY A 348 -32.68 22.01 -0.70
CA GLY A 348 -32.32 20.99 0.31
C GLY A 348 -31.66 21.56 1.57
N VAL A 349 -31.49 22.88 1.68
CA VAL A 349 -31.01 23.54 2.90
C VAL A 349 -32.18 24.14 3.67
N GLY A 350 -32.76 23.35 4.58
CA GLY A 350 -33.76 23.87 5.52
C GLY A 350 -33.13 24.73 6.62
N GLU A 351 -33.96 25.45 7.35
CA GLU A 351 -33.57 26.38 8.44
C GLU A 351 -32.55 25.79 9.43
N ALA A 352 -32.76 24.55 9.89
CA ALA A 352 -31.83 23.87 10.81
C ALA A 352 -30.44 23.63 10.20
N ARG A 353 -30.36 23.28 8.90
CA ARG A 353 -29.09 23.08 8.19
C ARG A 353 -28.41 24.43 7.93
N ALA A 354 -29.16 25.44 7.51
CA ALA A 354 -28.64 26.79 7.30
C ALA A 354 -27.97 27.35 8.57
N ARG A 355 -28.63 27.22 9.73
CA ARG A 355 -28.03 27.57 11.03
C ARG A 355 -26.76 26.77 11.31
N SER A 356 -26.80 25.45 11.14
CA SER A 356 -25.63 24.58 11.38
C SER A 356 -24.43 24.93 10.50
N VAL A 357 -24.67 25.26 9.22
CA VAL A 357 -23.62 25.71 8.29
C VAL A 357 -23.07 27.06 8.74
N ARG A 358 -23.95 28.02 9.04
CA ARG A 358 -23.54 29.36 9.48
C ARG A 358 -22.71 29.31 10.76
N GLU A 359 -23.20 28.61 11.78
CA GLU A 359 -22.49 28.42 13.05
C GLU A 359 -21.16 27.67 12.86
N GLY A 360 -21.13 26.65 12.00
CA GLY A 360 -19.93 25.89 11.69
C GLY A 360 -18.85 26.77 11.05
N LEU A 361 -19.22 27.55 10.03
CA LEU A 361 -18.31 28.48 9.36
C LEU A 361 -17.84 29.60 10.30
N SER A 362 -18.73 30.18 11.10
CA SER A 362 -18.36 31.19 12.10
C SER A 362 -17.37 30.65 13.13
N ARG A 363 -17.59 29.43 13.64
CA ARG A 363 -16.66 28.80 14.59
C ARG A 363 -15.28 28.55 14.00
N LEU A 364 -15.22 28.11 12.75
CA LEU A 364 -13.95 27.90 12.04
C LEU A 364 -13.19 29.22 11.82
N ALA A 365 -13.92 30.30 11.52
CA ALA A 365 -13.34 31.64 11.42
C ALA A 365 -12.79 32.14 12.78
N GLU A 366 -13.55 31.94 13.86
CA GLU A 366 -13.12 32.31 15.21
C GLU A 366 -11.89 31.50 15.68
N SER A 367 -11.85 30.18 15.42
CA SER A 367 -10.71 29.34 15.81
C SER A 367 -9.43 29.72 15.06
N SER A 368 -9.55 30.06 13.77
CA SER A 368 -8.42 30.54 12.96
C SER A 368 -7.79 31.82 13.54
N ILE A 369 -8.60 32.72 14.09
CA ILE A 369 -8.11 33.96 14.72
C ILE A 369 -7.40 33.65 16.04
N LEU A 370 -7.89 32.68 16.82
CA LEU A 370 -7.32 32.33 18.12
C LEU A 370 -5.99 31.59 18.01
N GLU A 371 -5.81 30.72 17.02
CA GLU A 371 -4.54 30.02 16.75
C GLU A 371 -3.38 30.99 16.42
N ARG A 372 -3.67 32.26 16.11
CA ARG A 372 -2.66 33.30 15.88
C ARG A 372 -2.05 33.88 17.16
N TYR A 373 -2.72 33.71 18.30
CA TYR A 373 -2.34 34.30 19.59
C TYR A 373 -1.72 33.30 20.57
N VAL A 374 -1.54 32.05 20.15
CA VAL A 374 -0.88 30.96 20.88
C VAL A 374 0.35 30.54 20.10
#